data_AF-A0A919B0X7-F1
#
_entry.id   AF-A0A919B0X7-F1
#
_cell.length_a   1.000
_cell.length_b   1.000
_cell.length_c   1.000
_cell.angle_alpha   90.00
_cell.angle_beta   90.00
_cell.angle_gamma   90.00
#
_symmetry.space_group_name_H-M   'P 1'
#
loop_
_entity.id
_entity.type
_entity.pdbx_description
1 polymer ?
#
loop_
_entity_poly.entity_id
_entity_poly.type
_entity_poly.pdbx_seq_one_letter_code
_entity_poly.pdbx_strand_id
1 'polypeptide(L)'
;MPLGVVEGGAPMLGWLRSRSTRAERGLAWRTQYVLATRAPAVTTTRDDPASAVGEGVFDSEAVHASLMDLIGGLAPQRPLRATAEEALAAVSALFVFRLSWLAYCNEAFDLDPEATDSHSEMCRRWVKGEVVRAWPYFAHAETALATVTKKITNLQEELVDFCGHDITALDRRAA
;
A
#
# COMPACT_ATOMS: atom_id res chain seq x y z
N MET A 1 52.30 43.61 -2.89
CA MET A 1 51.39 42.52 -2.45
C MET A 1 50.15 43.17 -1.85
N PRO A 2 48.99 43.05 -2.53
CA PRO A 2 47.82 42.55 -1.83
C PRO A 2 47.31 41.27 -2.50
N LEU A 3 46.88 40.36 -1.65
CA LEU A 3 46.47 38.99 -1.92
C LEU A 3 45.10 38.99 -2.62
N GLY A 4 45.04 38.27 -3.74
CA GLY A 4 43.80 37.96 -4.43
C GLY A 4 42.86 37.15 -3.54
N VAL A 5 41.60 37.57 -3.54
CA VAL A 5 40.48 36.91 -2.88
C VAL A 5 40.36 35.48 -3.40
N VAL A 6 40.36 34.53 -2.47
CA VAL A 6 40.10 33.11 -2.72
C VAL A 6 38.65 32.97 -3.17
N GLU A 7 38.43 32.57 -4.41
CA GLU A 7 37.14 32.08 -4.89
C GLU A 7 36.72 30.88 -4.03
N GLY A 8 35.73 31.11 -3.16
CA GLY A 8 35.01 30.06 -2.46
C GLY A 8 34.18 29.27 -3.46
N GLY A 9 34.82 28.28 -4.10
CA GLY A 9 34.15 27.27 -4.88
C GLY A 9 33.14 26.53 -4.00
N ALA A 10 31.85 26.75 -4.27
CA ALA A 10 30.77 25.99 -3.68
C ALA A 10 30.97 24.48 -3.99
N PRO A 11 30.97 23.57 -3.01
CA PRO A 11 30.86 22.14 -3.28
C PRO A 11 29.42 21.81 -3.66
N MET A 12 29.02 22.14 -4.89
CA MET A 12 27.66 21.95 -5.42
C MET A 12 27.40 20.54 -6.00
N LEU A 13 28.18 19.49 -5.63
CA LEU A 13 28.20 18.23 -6.40
C LEU A 13 28.34 16.93 -5.58
N GLY A 14 27.91 16.87 -4.31
CA GLY A 14 28.01 15.64 -3.48
C GLY A 14 26.76 14.74 -3.41
N TRP A 15 25.58 15.29 -3.68
CA TRP A 15 24.26 14.66 -3.51
C TRP A 15 23.62 14.12 -4.79
N LEU A 16 24.41 13.96 -5.87
CA LEU A 16 24.06 13.21 -7.07
C LEU A 16 23.29 11.96 -6.64
N ARG A 17 21.95 12.00 -6.83
CA ARG A 17 20.98 10.97 -6.45
C ARG A 17 21.67 9.61 -6.50
N SER A 18 22.03 9.03 -5.35
CA SER A 18 22.63 7.69 -5.32
C SER A 18 21.72 6.82 -6.18
N ARG A 19 22.19 6.34 -7.33
CA ARG A 19 21.32 5.58 -8.23
C ARG A 19 20.70 4.45 -7.40
N SER A 20 19.39 4.29 -7.48
CA SER A 20 18.72 3.18 -6.80
C SER A 20 19.41 1.88 -7.18
N THR A 21 19.62 0.99 -6.23
CA THR A 21 20.21 -0.32 -6.53
C THR A 21 19.19 -1.15 -7.30
N ARG A 22 19.65 -2.20 -7.99
CA ARG A 22 18.73 -3.15 -8.64
C ARG A 22 17.81 -3.83 -7.62
N ALA A 23 18.31 -4.07 -6.41
CA ALA A 23 17.53 -4.66 -5.32
C ALA A 23 16.42 -3.71 -4.83
N GLU A 24 16.75 -2.43 -4.59
CA GLU A 24 15.76 -1.42 -4.20
C GLU A 24 14.67 -1.26 -5.26
N ARG A 25 15.04 -1.21 -6.56
CA ARG A 25 14.05 -1.15 -7.65
C ARG A 25 13.20 -2.41 -7.73
N GLY A 26 13.78 -3.59 -7.48
CA GLY A 26 13.03 -4.85 -7.43
C GLY A 26 12.00 -4.88 -6.31
N LEU A 27 12.33 -4.33 -5.13
CA LEU A 27 11.39 -4.18 -4.02
C LEU A 27 10.28 -3.18 -4.37
N ALA A 28 10.64 -1.99 -4.84
CA ALA A 28 9.67 -0.97 -5.23
C ALA A 28 8.70 -1.48 -6.30
N TRP A 29 9.19 -2.23 -7.30
CA TRP A 29 8.36 -2.85 -8.32
C TRP A 29 7.38 -3.88 -7.74
N ARG A 30 7.85 -4.76 -6.84
CA ARG A 30 6.97 -5.72 -6.16
C ARG A 30 5.90 -5.02 -5.32
N THR A 31 6.27 -3.94 -4.63
CA THR A 31 5.32 -3.14 -3.86
C THR A 31 4.29 -2.48 -4.76
N GLN A 32 4.70 -1.88 -5.89
CA GLN A 32 3.73 -1.37 -6.87
C GLN A 32 2.75 -2.47 -7.30
N TYR A 33 3.23 -3.70 -7.54
CA TYR A 33 2.38 -4.80 -8.01
C TYR A 33 1.35 -5.23 -6.95
N VAL A 34 1.79 -5.35 -5.69
CA VAL A 34 0.88 -5.62 -4.57
C VAL A 34 -0.14 -4.49 -4.45
N LEU A 35 0.29 -3.23 -4.49
CA LEU A 35 -0.63 -2.10 -4.41
C LEU A 35 -1.62 -2.07 -5.58
N ALA A 36 -1.20 -2.39 -6.80
CA ALA A 36 -2.07 -2.42 -7.96
C ALA A 36 -3.17 -3.49 -7.85
N THR A 37 -2.86 -4.64 -7.24
CA THR A 37 -3.73 -5.82 -7.21
C THR A 37 -4.51 -5.99 -5.91
N ARG A 38 -4.08 -5.31 -4.84
CA ARG A 38 -4.56 -5.50 -3.47
C ARG A 38 -4.86 -4.19 -2.75
N ALA A 39 -4.41 -3.02 -3.24
CA ALA A 39 -4.74 -1.78 -2.56
C ALA A 39 -6.16 -1.33 -2.95
N PRO A 40 -6.97 -0.92 -1.96
CA PRO A 40 -8.35 -0.49 -2.15
C PRO A 40 -8.53 0.77 -3.02
N ALA A 41 -7.43 1.45 -3.37
CA ALA A 41 -7.42 2.65 -4.23
C ALA A 41 -7.42 2.34 -5.74
N VAL A 42 -7.04 1.13 -6.16
CA VAL A 42 -6.74 0.80 -7.57
C VAL A 42 -7.77 -0.16 -8.19
N THR A 43 -8.51 -0.91 -7.38
CA THR A 43 -9.50 -1.86 -7.89
C THR A 43 -10.81 -1.13 -8.23
N THR A 44 -11.09 -1.14 -9.53
CA THR A 44 -12.27 -0.61 -10.26
C THR A 44 -13.61 -0.63 -9.50
N THR A 45 -14.38 0.44 -9.71
CA THR A 45 -15.84 0.61 -9.50
C THR A 45 -16.57 -0.63 -8.99
N ARG A 46 -16.70 -0.75 -7.66
CA ARG A 46 -17.62 -1.69 -7.02
C ARG A 46 -19.06 -1.14 -7.10
N ASP A 47 -20.03 -2.03 -7.23
CA ASP A 47 -21.45 -1.67 -7.21
C ASP A 47 -21.88 -1.10 -5.84
N ASP A 48 -21.25 -1.54 -4.75
CA ASP A 48 -21.44 -1.02 -3.38
C ASP A 48 -20.09 -0.56 -2.78
N PRO A 49 -19.93 0.73 -2.43
CA PRO A 49 -18.73 1.24 -1.75
C PRO A 49 -18.37 0.50 -0.45
N ALA A 50 -19.36 -0.02 0.28
CA ALA A 50 -19.12 -0.76 1.52
C ALA A 50 -18.36 -2.07 1.28
N SER A 51 -18.51 -2.70 0.11
CA SER A 51 -17.74 -3.90 -0.24
C SER A 51 -16.23 -3.64 -0.29
N ALA A 52 -15.81 -2.42 -0.63
CA ALA A 52 -14.39 -2.04 -0.64
C ALA A 52 -13.77 -2.02 0.77
N VAL A 53 -14.59 -1.82 1.82
CA VAL A 53 -14.13 -1.86 3.21
C VAL A 53 -13.73 -3.28 3.61
N GLY A 54 -14.59 -4.27 3.35
CA GLY A 54 -14.29 -5.67 3.65
C GLY A 54 -13.07 -6.18 2.87
N GLU A 55 -13.00 -5.87 1.57
CA GLU A 55 -11.86 -6.21 0.72
C GLU A 55 -10.57 -5.52 1.21
N GLY A 56 -10.61 -4.23 1.50
CA GLY A 56 -9.44 -3.49 1.99
C GLY A 56 -8.92 -4.01 3.33
N VAL A 57 -9.81 -4.38 4.26
CA VAL A 57 -9.41 -5.05 5.51
C VAL A 57 -8.81 -6.42 5.22
N PHE A 58 -9.40 -7.19 4.29
CA PHE A 58 -8.87 -8.50 3.93
C PHE A 58 -7.47 -8.41 3.30
N ASP A 59 -7.28 -7.52 2.33
CA ASP A 59 -6.03 -7.36 1.59
C ASP A 59 -4.95 -6.57 2.37
N SER A 60 -5.29 -5.98 3.51
CA SER A 60 -4.38 -5.19 4.36
C SER A 60 -3.12 -5.94 4.77
N GLU A 61 -3.19 -7.25 4.99
CA GLU A 61 -2.04 -8.08 5.35
C GLU A 61 -0.97 -8.10 4.26
N ALA A 62 -1.37 -8.36 3.01
CA ALA A 62 -0.45 -8.43 1.89
C ALA A 62 0.20 -7.07 1.63
N VAL A 63 -0.58 -5.99 1.72
CA VAL A 63 -0.08 -4.62 1.59
C VAL A 63 0.89 -4.29 2.74
N HIS A 64 0.54 -4.62 3.98
CA HIS A 64 1.38 -4.38 5.16
C HIS A 64 2.73 -5.08 5.03
N ALA A 65 2.74 -6.38 4.70
CA ALA A 65 3.96 -7.15 4.50
C ALA A 65 4.84 -6.54 3.40
N SER A 66 4.24 -6.16 2.27
CA SER A 66 4.98 -5.55 1.16
C SER A 66 5.61 -4.20 1.52
N LEU A 67 4.95 -3.39 2.35
CA LEU A 67 5.49 -2.12 2.83
C LEU A 67 6.62 -2.33 3.82
N MET A 68 6.52 -3.31 4.72
CA MET A 68 7.62 -3.67 5.63
C MET A 68 8.87 -4.11 4.84
N ASP A 69 8.70 -4.96 3.82
CA ASP A 69 9.80 -5.41 2.96
C ASP A 69 10.46 -4.23 2.22
N LEU A 70 9.65 -3.30 1.70
CA LEU A 70 10.15 -2.11 1.03
C LEU A 70 10.99 -1.26 1.99
N ILE A 71 10.45 -0.93 3.17
CA ILE A 71 11.14 -0.09 4.17
C ILE A 71 12.44 -0.76 4.64
N GLY A 72 12.40 -2.07 4.90
CA GLY A 72 13.56 -2.84 5.34
C GLY A 72 14.67 -2.94 4.29
N GLY A 73 14.33 -2.89 3.01
CA GLY A 73 15.29 -2.95 1.91
C GLY A 73 15.73 -1.62 1.32
N LEU A 74 15.10 -0.50 1.70
CA LEU A 74 15.52 0.85 1.29
C LEU A 74 16.61 1.41 2.20
N ALA A 75 17.58 2.09 1.61
CA ALA A 75 18.56 2.83 2.40
C ALA A 75 17.86 3.92 3.26
N PRO A 76 18.28 4.15 4.52
CA PRO A 76 17.58 5.07 5.45
C PRO A 76 17.39 6.49 4.92
N GLN A 77 18.31 6.97 4.09
CA GLN A 77 18.31 8.31 3.50
C GLN A 77 17.42 8.45 2.24
N ARG A 78 16.68 7.41 1.85
CA ARG A 78 15.81 7.44 0.67
C ARG A 78 14.52 8.22 0.98
N PRO A 79 14.16 9.25 0.20
CA PRO A 79 12.88 9.96 0.38
C PRO A 79 11.66 9.04 0.34
N LEU A 80 11.64 8.09 -0.61
CA LEU A 80 10.60 7.06 -0.74
C LEU A 80 10.32 6.30 0.56
N ARG A 81 11.35 6.12 1.42
CA ARG A 81 11.20 5.40 2.69
C ARG A 81 10.25 6.11 3.64
N ALA A 82 10.32 7.44 3.75
CA ALA A 82 9.43 8.20 4.62
C ALA A 82 7.96 8.06 4.17
N THR A 83 7.70 8.16 2.87
CA THR A 83 6.35 7.95 2.31
C THR A 83 5.85 6.51 2.54
N ALA A 84 6.74 5.52 2.41
CA ALA A 84 6.40 4.13 2.70
C ALA A 84 6.10 3.89 4.18
N GLU A 85 6.82 4.53 5.10
CA GLU A 85 6.57 4.47 6.54
C GLU A 85 5.21 5.08 6.91
N GLU A 86 4.84 6.23 6.32
CA GLU A 86 3.52 6.82 6.50
C GLU A 86 2.38 5.93 5.97
N ALA A 87 2.59 5.32 4.80
CA ALA A 87 1.66 4.35 4.23
C ALA A 87 1.54 3.10 5.11
N LEU A 88 2.65 2.58 5.63
CA LEU A 88 2.66 1.44 6.54
C LEU A 88 1.84 1.76 7.78
N ALA A 89 2.07 2.91 8.43
CA ALA A 89 1.33 3.31 9.61
C ALA A 89 -0.20 3.37 9.37
N ALA A 90 -0.63 3.89 8.22
CA ALA A 90 -2.04 3.90 7.85
C ALA A 90 -2.59 2.48 7.63
N VAL A 91 -1.83 1.62 6.92
CA VAL A 91 -2.24 0.22 6.67
C VAL A 91 -2.27 -0.59 7.95
N SER A 92 -1.34 -0.36 8.89
CA SER A 92 -1.35 -1.00 10.21
C SER A 92 -2.64 -0.70 10.97
N ALA A 93 -3.17 0.53 10.88
CA ALA A 93 -4.44 0.90 11.52
C ALA A 93 -5.63 0.12 10.93
N LEU A 94 -5.62 -0.14 9.62
CA LEU A 94 -6.63 -0.97 8.95
C LEU A 94 -6.44 -2.47 9.28
N PHE A 95 -5.19 -2.92 9.31
CA PHE A 95 -4.80 -4.32 9.56
C PHE A 95 -5.23 -4.81 10.95
N VAL A 96 -5.31 -3.92 11.95
CA VAL A 96 -5.83 -4.27 13.30
C VAL A 96 -7.23 -4.88 13.23
N PHE A 97 -8.07 -4.50 12.26
CA PHE A 97 -9.41 -5.06 12.12
C PHE A 97 -9.46 -6.42 11.40
N ARG A 98 -8.35 -6.91 10.86
CA ARG A 98 -8.34 -8.12 10.04
C ARG A 98 -8.83 -9.34 10.81
N LEU A 99 -8.37 -9.55 12.05
CA LEU A 99 -8.78 -10.72 12.83
C LEU A 99 -10.28 -10.71 13.15
N SER A 100 -10.84 -9.54 13.50
CA SER A 100 -12.29 -9.43 13.75
C SER A 100 -13.12 -9.54 12.47
N TRP A 101 -12.57 -9.13 11.32
CA TRP A 101 -13.18 -9.34 10.01
C TRP A 101 -13.25 -10.82 9.63
N LEU A 102 -12.12 -11.55 9.79
CA LEU A 102 -12.07 -12.99 9.51
C LEU A 102 -13.04 -13.77 10.40
N ALA A 103 -13.07 -13.47 11.71
CA ALA A 103 -14.01 -14.09 12.64
C ALA A 103 -15.47 -13.83 12.24
N TYR A 104 -15.80 -12.59 11.90
CA TYR A 104 -17.14 -12.21 11.43
C TYR A 104 -17.55 -12.97 10.16
N CYS A 105 -16.66 -13.04 9.16
CA CYS A 105 -16.94 -13.77 7.93
C CYS A 105 -17.08 -15.28 8.16
N ASN A 106 -16.25 -15.86 9.04
CA ASN A 106 -16.35 -17.29 9.37
C ASN A 106 -17.72 -17.61 9.97
N GLU A 107 -18.21 -16.78 10.88
CA GLU A 107 -19.55 -16.95 11.45
C GLU A 107 -20.66 -16.72 10.41
N ALA A 108 -20.56 -15.64 9.62
CA ALA A 108 -21.59 -15.26 8.65
C ALA A 108 -21.75 -16.26 7.49
N PHE A 109 -20.68 -16.98 7.13
CA PHE A 109 -20.65 -17.91 6.00
C PHE A 109 -20.44 -19.37 6.40
N ASP A 110 -20.47 -19.69 7.69
CA ASP A 110 -20.24 -21.04 8.23
C ASP A 110 -18.92 -21.67 7.74
N LEU A 111 -17.84 -20.89 7.81
CA LEU A 111 -16.50 -21.32 7.38
C LEU A 111 -15.68 -21.85 8.55
N ASP A 112 -14.89 -22.89 8.29
CA ASP A 112 -13.83 -23.32 9.20
C ASP A 112 -12.79 -22.20 9.39
N PRO A 113 -12.52 -21.76 10.64
CA PRO A 113 -11.49 -20.76 10.92
C PRO A 113 -10.10 -21.06 10.37
N GLU A 114 -9.75 -22.34 10.23
CA GLU A 114 -8.45 -22.79 9.72
C GLU A 114 -8.46 -23.03 8.19
N ALA A 115 -9.61 -22.85 7.52
CA ALA A 115 -9.72 -23.05 6.09
C ALA A 115 -8.90 -22.00 5.31
N THR A 116 -8.01 -22.48 4.46
CA THR A 116 -7.13 -21.69 3.59
C THR A 116 -7.37 -21.97 2.10
N ASP A 117 -8.47 -22.67 1.78
CA ASP A 117 -8.85 -22.93 0.40
C ASP A 117 -9.40 -21.68 -0.29
N SER A 118 -9.34 -21.68 -1.63
CA SER A 118 -9.74 -20.52 -2.42
C SER A 118 -11.20 -20.10 -2.24
N HIS A 119 -12.10 -21.04 -1.94
CA HIS A 119 -13.51 -20.70 -1.72
C HIS A 119 -13.67 -19.90 -0.42
N SER A 120 -13.07 -20.39 0.67
CA SER A 120 -13.07 -19.70 1.97
C SER A 120 -12.41 -18.32 1.89
N GLU A 121 -11.30 -18.18 1.17
CA GLU A 121 -10.67 -16.87 0.94
C GLU A 121 -11.57 -15.91 0.16
N MET A 122 -12.24 -16.40 -0.90
CA MET A 122 -13.18 -15.59 -1.68
C MET A 122 -14.37 -15.11 -0.83
N CYS A 123 -14.92 -15.97 0.02
CA CYS A 123 -16.02 -15.60 0.93
C CYS A 123 -15.62 -14.53 1.93
N ARG A 124 -14.36 -14.49 2.37
CA ARG A 124 -13.85 -13.45 3.29
C ARG A 124 -13.43 -12.17 2.58
N ARG A 125 -13.06 -12.26 1.30
CA ARG A 125 -12.59 -11.11 0.51
C ARG A 125 -13.71 -10.37 -0.21
N TRP A 126 -14.65 -11.08 -0.82
CA TRP A 126 -15.68 -10.52 -1.72
C TRP A 126 -17.06 -10.59 -1.08
N VAL A 127 -17.23 -9.79 -0.03
CA VAL A 127 -18.46 -9.72 0.75
C VAL A 127 -19.38 -8.60 0.22
N LYS A 128 -20.68 -8.89 0.12
CA LYS A 128 -21.70 -7.90 -0.27
C LYS A 128 -21.77 -6.77 0.75
N GLY A 129 -21.94 -5.53 0.29
CA GLY A 129 -21.87 -4.35 1.15
C GLY A 129 -22.90 -4.32 2.29
N GLU A 130 -24.07 -4.96 2.15
CA GLU A 130 -25.03 -5.10 3.27
C GLU A 130 -24.47 -5.93 4.43
N VAL A 131 -23.72 -6.99 4.11
CA VAL A 131 -23.06 -7.84 5.10
C VAL A 131 -21.87 -7.10 5.69
N VAL A 132 -21.08 -6.39 4.87
CA VAL A 132 -19.98 -5.55 5.41
C VAL A 132 -20.51 -4.48 6.38
N ARG A 133 -21.63 -3.83 6.06
CA ARG A 133 -22.27 -2.81 6.92
C ARG A 133 -22.81 -3.37 8.24
N ALA A 134 -23.14 -4.65 8.29
CA ALA A 134 -23.59 -5.32 9.51
C ALA A 134 -22.42 -5.69 10.46
N TRP A 135 -21.17 -5.63 9.99
CA TRP A 135 -20.00 -5.87 10.82
C TRP A 135 -19.80 -4.75 11.87
N PRO A 136 -19.61 -5.05 13.17
CA PRO A 136 -19.54 -4.04 14.23
C PRO A 136 -18.46 -2.96 14.07
N TYR A 137 -17.38 -3.24 13.34
CA TYR A 137 -16.27 -2.31 13.15
C TYR A 137 -16.33 -1.52 11.85
N PHE A 138 -17.41 -1.65 11.06
CA PHE A 138 -17.55 -1.05 9.73
C PHE A 138 -17.15 0.43 9.69
N ALA A 139 -17.74 1.28 10.53
CA ALA A 139 -17.48 2.73 10.52
C ALA A 139 -16.01 3.09 10.83
N HIS A 140 -15.37 2.32 11.71
CA HIS A 140 -13.96 2.52 12.05
C HIS A 140 -13.05 2.08 10.89
N ALA A 141 -13.35 0.92 10.30
CA ALA A 141 -12.62 0.39 9.15
C ALA A 141 -12.77 1.30 7.91
N GLU A 142 -13.95 1.86 7.67
CA GLU A 142 -14.20 2.82 6.60
C GLU A 142 -13.33 4.09 6.74
N THR A 143 -13.24 4.65 7.95
CA THR A 143 -12.38 5.81 8.23
C THR A 143 -10.90 5.47 8.04
N ALA A 144 -10.46 4.30 8.50
CA ALA A 144 -9.10 3.82 8.30
C ALA A 144 -8.80 3.61 6.80
N LEU A 145 -9.74 3.05 6.04
CA LEU A 145 -9.62 2.81 4.62
C LEU A 145 -9.44 4.12 3.83
N ALA A 146 -10.20 5.16 4.15
CA ALA A 146 -10.04 6.47 3.53
C ALA A 146 -8.63 7.04 3.74
N THR A 147 -8.08 6.85 4.94
CA THR A 147 -6.71 7.26 5.27
C THR A 147 -5.67 6.44 4.51
N VAL A 148 -5.83 5.11 4.46
CA VAL A 148 -4.99 4.20 3.67
C VAL A 148 -4.99 4.61 2.21
N THR A 149 -6.16 4.82 1.62
CA THR A 149 -6.33 5.21 0.21
C THR A 149 -5.50 6.44 -0.11
N LYS A 150 -5.62 7.51 0.69
CA LYS A 150 -4.82 8.73 0.52
C LYS A 150 -3.32 8.47 0.59
N LYS A 151 -2.86 7.71 1.58
CA LYS A 151 -1.42 7.44 1.76
C LYS A 151 -0.85 6.53 0.68
N ILE A 152 -1.62 5.56 0.21
CA ILE A 152 -1.23 4.69 -0.91
C ILE A 152 -1.16 5.47 -2.22
N THR A 153 -2.10 6.37 -2.50
CA THR A 153 -2.03 7.23 -3.70
C THR A 153 -0.73 8.04 -3.71
N ASN A 154 -0.38 8.69 -2.59
CA ASN A 154 0.88 9.44 -2.48
C ASN A 154 2.11 8.54 -2.67
N LEU A 155 2.09 7.34 -2.07
CA LEU A 155 3.18 6.37 -2.22
C LEU A 155 3.31 5.88 -3.67
N GLN A 156 2.21 5.69 -4.39
CA GLN A 156 2.23 5.26 -5.78
C GLN A 156 2.96 6.27 -6.67
N GLU A 157 2.71 7.58 -6.49
CA GLU A 157 3.43 8.63 -7.23
C GLU A 157 4.95 8.54 -7.01
N GLU A 158 5.38 8.42 -5.75
CA GLU A 158 6.80 8.27 -5.39
C GLU A 158 7.41 6.97 -5.93
N LEU A 159 6.65 5.88 -5.93
CA LEU A 159 7.08 4.60 -6.49
C LEU A 159 7.26 4.68 -8.01
N VAL A 160 6.37 5.37 -8.72
CA VAL A 160 6.47 5.58 -10.17
C VAL A 160 7.74 6.36 -10.50
N ASP A 161 7.99 7.45 -9.79
CA ASP A 161 9.22 8.25 -9.95
C ASP A 161 10.47 7.45 -9.62
N PHE A 162 10.43 6.61 -8.58
CA PHE A 162 11.55 5.78 -8.16
C PHE A 162 11.87 4.65 -9.16
N CYS A 163 10.85 4.04 -9.73
CA CYS A 163 10.97 2.96 -10.71
C CYS A 163 11.16 3.46 -12.14
N GLY A 164 10.83 4.73 -12.43
CA GLY A 164 10.86 5.33 -13.77
C GLY A 164 9.77 4.82 -14.72
N HIS A 165 8.78 4.10 -14.21
CA HIS A 165 7.62 3.60 -14.96
C HIS A 165 6.49 3.28 -13.98
N ASP A 166 5.26 3.46 -14.48
CA ASP A 166 4.03 3.12 -13.77
C ASP A 166 3.47 1.80 -14.30
N ILE A 167 3.50 0.77 -13.47
CA ILE A 167 2.93 -0.53 -13.84
C ILE A 167 1.40 -0.55 -13.76
N THR A 168 0.79 0.41 -13.04
CA THR A 168 -0.66 0.56 -12.93
C THR A 168 -1.26 1.26 -14.15
N ALA A 169 -0.44 1.97 -14.93
CA ALA A 169 -0.86 2.62 -16.16
C ALA A 169 -1.14 1.67 -17.33
N LEU A 170 -0.72 0.40 -17.26
CA LEU A 170 -0.97 -0.57 -18.33
C LEU A 170 -2.47 -0.88 -18.51
N ASP A 171 -3.28 -0.77 -17.45
CA ASP A 171 -4.73 -0.99 -17.54
C ASP A 171 -5.49 0.18 -18.17
N ARG A 172 -4.94 1.41 -18.19
CA ARG A 172 -5.62 2.58 -18.79
C ARG A 172 -5.56 2.64 -20.31
N ARG A 173 -4.74 1.82 -20.96
CA ARG A 173 -4.66 1.73 -22.43
C ARG A 173 -5.60 0.69 -23.03
N ALA A 174 -6.28 -0.10 -22.19
CA ALA A 174 -7.21 -1.15 -22.61
C ALA A 174 -8.69 -0.80 -22.36
N ALA A 175 -8.98 0.41 -21.86
CA ALA A 175 -10.32 0.94 -21.63
C ALA A 175 -10.72 1.98 -22.69
#